data_AF-F3FVN1-F1
#
_entry.id   AF-F3FVN1-F1
#
_cell.length_a   1.000
_cell.length_b   1.000
_cell.length_c   1.000
_cell.angle_alpha   90.00
_cell.angle_beta   90.00
_cell.angle_gamma   90.00
#
_symmetry.space_group_name_H-M   'P 1'
#
loop_
_entity.id
_entity.type
_entity.pdbx_description
1 polymer ?
#
loop_
_entity_poly.entity_id
_entity_poly.type
_entity_poly.pdbx_seq_one_letter_code
_entity_poly.pdbx_strand_id
1 'polypeptide(L)'
;MFSKGIVSGWMIATMVWMIASMENAKIAIIVLITYLMALGDFTHIVVGSAEVSYLVFAGELGWKDFWFAFAGPTLAGNIIGGSFIFALISHAQIRSEKDTTEKMERDRKNKEEKLRLEKAQKL
;
A
#
# COMPACT_ATOMS: atom_id res chain seq x y z
N MET A 1 7.98 -10.18 16.20
CA MET A 1 8.50 -10.13 14.83
C MET A 1 7.33 -10.21 13.84
N PHE A 2 6.56 -11.31 13.76
CA PHE A 2 5.48 -11.46 12.77
C PHE A 2 4.40 -10.35 12.79
N SER A 3 3.71 -10.13 13.92
CA SER A 3 2.63 -9.12 13.98
C SER A 3 3.12 -7.70 13.75
N LYS A 4 4.32 -7.38 14.26
CA LYS A 4 5.01 -6.11 13.98
C LYS A 4 5.33 -5.98 12.48
N GLY A 5 5.76 -7.08 11.86
CA GLY A 5 6.03 -7.18 10.43
C GLY A 5 4.80 -6.95 9.55
N ILE A 6 3.61 -7.38 9.99
CA ILE A 6 2.37 -7.08 9.26
C ILE A 6 2.13 -5.58 9.19
N VAL A 7 2.24 -4.89 10.33
CA VAL A 7 1.99 -3.45 10.40
C VAL A 7 3.04 -2.67 9.60
N SER A 8 4.33 -3.00 9.71
CA SER A 8 5.35 -2.36 8.87
C SER A 8 5.16 -2.63 7.38
N GLY A 9 4.76 -3.85 7.01
CA GLY A 9 4.49 -4.21 5.61
C GLY A 9 3.38 -3.34 5.02
N TRP A 10 2.32 -3.14 5.80
CA TRP A 10 1.24 -2.21 5.45
C TRP A 10 1.74 -0.76 5.33
N MET A 11 2.50 -0.26 6.30
CA MET A 11 3.03 1.11 6.28
C MET A 11 3.89 1.38 5.04
N ILE A 12 4.81 0.48 4.71
CA ILE A 12 5.69 0.62 3.52
C ILE A 12 4.89 0.54 2.22
N ALA A 13 3.93 -0.37 2.10
CA ALA A 13 3.09 -0.47 0.90
C ALA A 13 2.27 0.81 0.68
N THR A 14 1.71 1.39 1.75
CA THR A 14 0.97 2.66 1.69
C THR A 14 1.90 3.81 1.31
N MET A 15 3.10 3.86 1.87
CA MET A 15 4.12 4.87 1.55
C MET A 15 4.47 4.89 0.06
N VAL A 16 4.76 3.72 -0.52
CA VAL A 16 5.10 3.60 -1.94
C VAL A 16 3.95 4.08 -2.83
N TRP A 17 2.70 3.77 -2.45
CA TRP A 17 1.52 4.24 -3.15
C TRP A 17 1.34 5.77 -3.05
N MET A 18 1.51 6.35 -1.87
CA MET A 18 1.43 7.81 -1.68
C MET A 18 2.49 8.56 -2.49
N ILE A 19 3.72 8.03 -2.53
CA ILE A 19 4.83 8.61 -3.32
C ILE A 19 4.51 8.62 -4.82
N ALA A 20 3.83 7.58 -5.31
CA ALA A 20 3.39 7.52 -6.71
C ALA A 20 2.32 8.57 -7.03
N SER A 21 1.51 8.97 -6.04
CA SER A 21 0.43 9.96 -6.21
C SER A 21 0.85 11.41 -5.92
N MET A 22 1.96 11.65 -5.21
CA MET A 22 2.35 12.97 -4.71
C MET A 22 3.80 13.32 -5.08
N GLU A 23 3.99 14.21 -6.05
CA GLU A 23 5.34 14.57 -6.53
C GLU A 23 6.12 15.48 -5.57
N ASN A 24 5.45 16.43 -4.93
CA ASN A 24 6.09 17.48 -4.12
C ASN A 24 6.37 17.06 -2.66
N ALA A 25 5.79 15.95 -2.18
CA ALA A 25 5.83 15.56 -0.77
C ALA A 25 6.61 14.27 -0.49
N LYS A 26 7.31 13.71 -1.48
CA LYS A 26 7.96 12.38 -1.39
C LYS A 26 8.88 12.25 -0.17
N ILE A 27 9.77 13.23 0.04
CA ILE A 27 10.73 13.20 1.16
C ILE A 27 10.00 13.24 2.50
N ALA A 28 9.02 14.14 2.66
CA ALA A 28 8.24 14.25 3.89
C ALA A 28 7.49 12.96 4.21
N ILE A 29 6.91 12.29 3.20
CA ILE A 29 6.23 11.00 3.35
C ILE A 29 7.20 9.91 3.79
N ILE A 30 8.37 9.80 3.15
CA ILE A 30 9.39 8.81 3.52
C ILE A 30 9.86 9.03 4.96
N VAL A 31 10.20 10.26 5.32
CA VAL A 31 10.66 10.61 6.68
C VAL A 31 9.57 10.31 7.70
N LEU A 32 8.32 10.70 7.44
CA LEU A 32 7.22 10.45 8.35
C LEU A 32 7.00 8.96 8.58
N ILE A 33 6.92 8.15 7.51
CA ILE A 33 6.63 6.72 7.63
C ILE A 33 7.78 5.99 8.30
N THR A 34 9.03 6.26 7.90
CA THR A 34 10.21 5.63 8.53
C THR A 34 10.34 6.06 10.00
N TYR A 35 10.03 7.32 10.34
CA TYR A 35 10.00 7.78 11.72
C TYR A 35 8.92 7.10 12.56
N LEU A 36 7.70 6.95 12.04
CA LEU A 36 6.64 6.19 12.70
C LEU A 36 7.01 4.71 12.88
N MET A 37 7.73 4.13 11.91
CA MET A 37 8.24 2.77 12.03
C MET A 37 9.24 2.63 13.18
N ALA A 38 10.15 3.60 13.31
CA ALA A 38 11.10 3.65 14.41
C ALA A 38 10.40 3.86 15.76
N LEU A 39 9.42 4.78 15.85
CA LEU A 39 8.65 5.02 17.08
C LEU A 39 7.86 3.79 17.54
N GLY A 40 7.29 3.04 16.60
CA GLY A 40 6.54 1.82 16.90
C GLY A 40 7.40 0.57 17.07
N ASP A 41 8.72 0.69 16.93
CA ASP A 41 9.68 -0.42 16.94
C ASP A 41 9.21 -1.57 16.01
N PHE A 42 8.79 -1.20 14.80
CA PHE A 42 8.23 -2.13 13.83
C PHE A 42 9.34 -2.79 13.00
N THR A 43 9.27 -4.11 12.89
CA THR A 43 10.30 -4.94 12.26
C THR A 43 10.13 -4.95 10.75
N HIS A 44 11.10 -4.40 10.01
CA HIS A 44 11.11 -4.44 8.55
C HIS A 44 12.25 -5.31 8.04
N ILE A 45 11.94 -6.24 7.13
CA ILE A 45 12.89 -7.26 6.70
C ILE A 45 14.14 -6.65 6.08
N VAL A 46 14.01 -5.57 5.31
CA VAL A 46 15.16 -4.95 4.61
C VAL A 46 16.10 -4.28 5.61
N VAL A 47 15.61 -3.31 6.39
CA VAL A 47 16.45 -2.55 7.34
C VAL A 47 16.91 -3.43 8.49
N GLY A 48 16.02 -4.22 9.07
CA GLY A 48 16.38 -5.11 10.17
C GLY A 48 17.30 -6.25 9.74
N SER A 49 17.31 -6.65 8.46
CA SER A 49 18.32 -7.60 7.99
C SER A 49 19.72 -7.01 8.07
N ALA A 50 19.90 -5.72 7.76
CA ALA A 50 21.20 -5.08 7.90
C ALA A 50 21.66 -5.02 9.37
N GLU A 51 20.76 -4.70 10.30
CA GLU A 51 21.05 -4.64 11.73
C GLU A 51 21.37 -6.02 12.32
N VAL A 52 20.52 -7.02 12.07
CA VAL A 52 20.72 -8.37 12.62
C VAL A 52 21.88 -9.07 11.93
N SER A 53 22.09 -8.87 10.63
CA SER A 53 23.29 -9.39 9.94
C SER A 53 24.56 -8.77 10.50
N TYR A 54 24.57 -7.48 10.84
CA TYR A 54 25.72 -6.85 11.51
C TYR A 54 26.05 -7.57 12.82
N LEU A 55 25.06 -7.88 13.66
CA LEU A 55 25.25 -8.62 14.91
C LEU A 55 25.74 -10.05 14.68
N VAL A 56 25.26 -10.71 13.63
CA VAL A 56 25.74 -12.05 13.25
C VAL A 56 27.20 -12.01 12.81
N PHE A 57 27.60 -11.01 12.03
CA PHE A 57 29.00 -10.82 11.63
C PHE A 57 29.90 -10.41 12.78
N ALA A 58 29.37 -9.67 13.76
CA ALA A 58 30.07 -9.34 15.01
C ALA A 58 30.26 -10.56 15.94
N GLY A 59 29.62 -11.70 15.64
CA GLY A 59 29.67 -12.92 16.46
C GLY A 59 28.73 -12.91 17.66
N GLU A 60 27.88 -11.89 17.80
CA GLU A 60 26.92 -11.72 18.90
C GLU A 60 25.64 -12.55 18.70
N LEU A 61 25.32 -12.93 17.46
CA LEU A 61 24.12 -13.67 17.10
C LEU A 61 24.43 -14.83 16.14
N GLY A 62 23.71 -15.94 16.30
CA GLY A 62 23.82 -17.09 15.40
C GLY A 62 23.06 -16.89 14.09
N TRP A 63 23.58 -17.48 13.01
CA TRP A 63 22.86 -17.56 11.72
C TRP A 63 21.49 -18.25 11.82
N LYS A 64 21.32 -19.16 12.78
CA LYS A 64 20.01 -19.81 13.04
C LYS A 64 18.98 -18.81 13.56
N ASP A 65 19.36 -17.94 14.48
CA ASP A 65 18.47 -16.94 15.05
C ASP A 65 18.11 -15.87 14.02
N PHE A 66 19.07 -15.50 13.16
CA PHE A 66 18.79 -14.63 12.01
C PHE A 66 17.65 -15.18 11.15
N TRP A 67 17.69 -16.45 10.76
CA TRP A 67 16.67 -17.02 9.87
C TRP A 67 15.35 -17.33 10.57
N PHE A 68 15.37 -17.95 11.75
CA PHE A 68 14.17 -18.44 12.40
C PHE A 68 13.52 -17.45 13.36
N ALA A 69 14.31 -16.62 14.07
CA ALA A 69 13.78 -15.66 15.02
C ALA A 69 13.46 -14.31 14.36
N PHE A 70 14.29 -13.88 13.40
CA PHE A 70 14.14 -12.58 12.74
C PHE A 70 13.55 -12.68 11.32
N ALA A 71 14.29 -13.23 10.36
CA ALA A 71 14.02 -13.08 8.93
C ALA A 71 12.73 -13.80 8.52
N GLY A 72 12.55 -15.06 8.91
CA GLY A 72 11.35 -15.84 8.61
C GLY A 72 10.05 -15.17 9.05
N PRO A 73 9.85 -14.91 10.36
CA PRO A 73 8.62 -14.29 10.83
C PRO A 73 8.45 -12.85 10.33
N THR A 74 9.53 -12.07 10.20
CA THR A 74 9.44 -10.68 9.72
C THR A 74 9.09 -10.61 8.24
N LEU A 75 9.69 -11.46 7.41
CA LEU A 75 9.41 -11.56 5.97
C LEU A 75 7.96 -11.98 5.74
N ALA A 76 7.50 -13.04 6.41
CA ALA A 76 6.12 -13.50 6.30
C ALA A 76 5.12 -12.41 6.70
N GLY A 77 5.39 -11.71 7.81
CA GLY A 77 4.57 -10.58 8.24
C GLY A 77 4.55 -9.44 7.21
N ASN A 78 5.73 -9.02 6.72
CA ASN A 78 5.86 -7.93 5.75
C ASN A 78 5.12 -8.25 4.44
N ILE A 79 5.23 -9.47 3.92
CA ILE A 79 4.52 -9.89 2.71
C ILE A 79 3.01 -9.85 2.95
N ILE A 80 2.53 -10.47 4.03
CA ILE A 80 1.09 -10.52 4.32
C ILE A 80 0.51 -9.12 4.49
N GLY A 81 1.15 -8.27 5.30
CA GLY A 81 0.68 -6.90 5.53
C GLY A 81 0.71 -6.03 4.28
N GLY A 82 1.80 -6.11 3.50
CA GLY A 82 1.95 -5.34 2.27
C GLY A 82 0.97 -5.78 1.18
N SER A 83 0.86 -7.09 0.93
CA SER A 83 -0.07 -7.63 -0.07
C SER A 83 -1.53 -7.36 0.29
N PHE A 84 -1.90 -7.43 1.57
CA PHE A 84 -3.26 -7.17 2.02
C PHE A 84 -3.71 -5.75 1.70
N ILE A 85 -2.92 -4.73 2.09
CA ILE A 85 -3.33 -3.35 1.81
C ILE A 85 -3.27 -3.05 0.31
N PHE A 86 -2.27 -3.57 -0.39
CA PHE A 86 -2.14 -3.38 -1.83
C PHE A 86 -3.38 -3.90 -2.55
N ALA A 87 -3.83 -5.12 -2.22
CA ALA A 87 -5.05 -5.71 -2.78
C ALA A 87 -6.28 -4.85 -2.48
N LEU A 88 -6.43 -4.34 -1.26
CA LEU A 88 -7.55 -3.47 -0.88
C LEU A 88 -7.56 -2.16 -1.67
N ILE A 89 -6.41 -1.48 -1.74
CA ILE A 89 -6.28 -0.21 -2.47
C ILE A 89 -6.56 -0.44 -3.97
N SER A 90 -5.95 -1.44 -4.58
CA SER A 90 -6.16 -1.76 -6.00
C SER A 90 -7.63 -2.12 -6.29
N HIS A 91 -8.28 -2.89 -5.42
CA HIS A 91 -9.70 -3.23 -5.59
C HIS A 91 -10.61 -2.00 -5.47
N ALA A 92 -10.32 -1.13 -4.49
CA ALA A 92 -11.07 0.11 -4.29
C ALA A 92 -10.93 1.08 -5.49
N GLN A 93 -9.72 1.21 -6.05
CA GLN A 93 -9.47 2.03 -7.25
C GLN A 93 -10.29 1.55 -8.45
N ILE A 94 -10.24 0.25 -8.76
CA ILE A 94 -10.97 -0.33 -9.91
C ILE A 94 -12.48 -0.17 -9.76
N ARG A 95 -13.02 -0.35 -8.54
CA ARG A 95 -14.45 -0.22 -8.31
C ARG A 95 -14.93 1.23 -8.47
N SER A 96 -14.16 2.19 -7.97
CA SER A 96 -14.47 3.62 -8.11
C SER A 96 -14.52 4.06 -9.59
N GLU A 97 -13.59 3.56 -10.42
CA GLU A 97 -13.56 3.87 -11.86
C GLU A 97 -14.78 3.34 -12.62
N LYS A 98 -15.24 2.13 -12.28
CA LYS A 98 -16.44 1.53 -12.90
C LYS A 98 -17.70 2.32 -12.58
N ASP A 99 -17.93 2.63 -11.29
CA ASP A 99 -19.11 3.38 -10.85
C ASP A 99 -19.18 4.77 -11.51
N THR A 100 -18.02 5.43 -11.66
CA THR A 100 -17.90 6.73 -12.32
C THR A 100 -18.23 6.62 -13.82
N THR A 101 -17.69 5.61 -14.50
CA THR A 101 -17.91 5.39 -15.94
C THR A 101 -19.37 5.07 -16.24
N GLU A 102 -19.99 4.17 -15.47
CA GLU A 102 -21.41 3.81 -15.62
C GLU A 102 -22.33 5.02 -15.41
N LYS A 103 -22.02 5.88 -14.43
CA LYS A 103 -22.77 7.11 -14.20
C LYS A 103 -22.68 8.06 -15.40
N MET A 104 -21.49 8.28 -15.95
CA MET A 104 -21.29 9.13 -17.13
C MET A 104 -22.04 8.58 -18.35
N GLU A 105 -22.06 7.27 -18.56
CA GLU A 105 -22.81 6.66 -19.66
C GLU A 105 -24.33 6.81 -19.50
N ARG A 106 -24.85 6.62 -18.28
CA ARG A 106 -26.28 6.83 -17.99
C ARG A 106 -26.68 8.28 -18.22
N ASP A 107 -25.88 9.23 -17.73
CA ASP A 107 -26.16 10.66 -17.89
C ASP A 107 -26.13 11.09 -19.37
N ARG A 108 -25.20 10.53 -20.17
CA ARG A 108 -25.15 10.74 -21.62
C ARG A 108 -26.41 10.22 -22.33
N LYS A 109 -26.82 8.97 -22.05
CA LYS A 109 -28.03 8.37 -22.65
C LYS A 109 -29.28 9.15 -22.32
N ASN A 110 -29.45 9.55 -21.06
CA ASN A 110 -30.59 10.35 -20.61
C ASN A 110 -30.64 11.71 -21.31
N LYS A 111 -29.48 12.34 -21.55
CA LYS A 111 -29.40 13.61 -22.27
C LYS A 111 -29.76 13.45 -23.75
N GLU A 112 -29.28 12.40 -24.41
CA GLU A 112 -29.62 12.08 -25.80
C GLU A 112 -31.12 11.78 -25.97
N GLU A 113 -31.72 11.05 -25.04
CA GLU A 113 -33.14 10.74 -25.04
C GLU A 113 -33.99 12.00 -24.86
N LYS A 114 -33.65 12.87 -23.90
CA LYS A 114 -34.31 14.18 -23.73
C LYS A 114 -34.24 15.02 -25.01
N LEU A 115 -33.06 15.09 -25.64
CA LEU A 115 -32.87 15.81 -26.90
C LEU A 115 -33.72 15.25 -28.05
N ARG A 116 -33.90 13.91 -28.12
CA ARG A 116 -34.78 13.28 -29.11
C ARG A 116 -36.25 13.63 -28.86
N LEU A 117 -36.70 13.56 -27.60
CA LEU A 117 -38.06 13.88 -27.21
C LEU A 117 -38.40 15.36 -27.49
N GLU A 118 -37.49 16.27 -27.17
CA GLU A 118 -37.67 17.71 -27.47
C GLU A 118 -37.76 18.00 -28.98
N LYS A 119 -36.98 17.29 -29.80
CA LYS A 119 -37.07 17.43 -31.27
C LYS A 119 -38.38 16.87 -31.82
N ALA A 120 -38.85 15.74 -31.28
CA ALA A 120 -40.11 15.12 -31.70
C ALA A 120 -41.34 15.97 -31.32
N GLN A 121 -41.30 16.71 -30.21
CA GLN A 121 -42.37 17.63 -29.80
C GLN A 121 -42.41 18.94 -30.60
N LYS A 122 -41.33 19.30 -31.31
CA LYS A 122 -41.22 20.52 -32.11
C LYS A 122 -41.57 20.33 -33.59
N LEU A 123 -41.86 19.10 -34.01
CA LEU A 123 -42.35 18.72 -35.35
C LEU A 123 -43.87 18.53 -35.30
#